data_AF-A0A2W4W7I1-F1
#
_entry.id   AF-A0A2W4W7I1-F1
#
_cell.length_a   1.000
_cell.length_b   1.000
_cell.length_c   1.000
_cell.angle_alpha   90.00
_cell.angle_beta   90.00
_cell.angle_gamma   90.00
#
_symmetry.space_group_name_H-M   'P 1'
#
loop_
_entity.id
_entity.type
_entity.pdbx_description
1 polymer ?
#
loop_
_entity_poly.entity_id
_entity_poly.type
_entity_poly.pdbx_seq_one_letter_code
_entity_poly.pdbx_strand_id
1 'polypeptide(L)'
;MPQINNKNKPRTGAYLNLFKQKYGLTVSKMCALFGISTQAKFNSIVRPPEGNSSDEPLDPTVALILRLYETHESLVPLNNELSLEDTYKMFQRVFGKTKVSESTFGQLLGRSAGSGYRWLNGSGNATPQVGIVLERLHHMLASGMEEPEVCYLWLDIVHQEYRARNQVPPLNDIDAVKLLIQKYPLKYKHMAS
;
A
#
# COMPACT_ATOMS: atom_id res chain seq x y z
N MET A 1 6.73 28.17 -2.98
CA MET A 1 7.10 26.97 -2.21
C MET A 1 8.61 26.92 -2.06
N PRO A 2 9.18 26.58 -0.88
CA PRO A 2 10.62 26.57 -0.70
C PRO A 2 11.26 25.51 -1.62
N GLN A 3 12.28 25.92 -2.37
CA GLN A 3 13.01 25.07 -3.31
C GLN A 3 13.71 23.93 -2.56
N ILE A 4 13.28 22.68 -2.78
CA ILE A 4 13.88 21.45 -2.23
C ILE A 4 15.34 21.26 -2.70
N ASN A 5 15.72 21.94 -3.79
CA ASN A 5 16.98 21.72 -4.48
C ASN A 5 18.06 22.76 -4.15
N ASN A 6 18.40 22.89 -2.86
CA ASN A 6 19.57 23.67 -2.44
C ASN A 6 20.74 22.70 -2.17
N LYS A 7 21.49 22.34 -3.23
CA LYS A 7 22.50 21.26 -3.24
C LYS A 7 23.59 21.41 -2.16
N ASN A 8 23.85 22.63 -1.69
CA ASN A 8 24.97 22.94 -0.81
C ASN A 8 24.60 23.04 0.68
N LYS A 9 23.34 22.77 1.05
CA LYS A 9 22.92 22.81 2.47
C LYS A 9 22.88 21.40 3.10
N PRO A 10 23.28 21.26 4.37
CA PRO A 10 22.99 20.08 5.17
C PRO A 10 21.48 19.79 5.18
N ARG A 11 21.12 18.51 5.23
CA ARG A 11 19.74 18.10 5.44
C ARG A 11 19.43 18.12 6.93
N THR A 12 18.23 18.58 7.26
CA THR A 12 17.80 18.90 8.63
C THR A 12 16.41 18.29 8.87
N GLY A 13 15.94 18.34 10.11
CA GLY A 13 14.58 17.91 10.47
C GLY A 13 13.50 18.58 9.62
N ALA A 14 13.69 19.85 9.26
CA ALA A 14 12.78 20.58 8.37
C ALA A 14 12.67 19.94 6.98
N TYR A 15 13.78 19.53 6.36
CA TYR A 15 13.78 18.83 5.07
C TYR A 15 13.08 17.46 5.16
N LEU A 16 13.30 16.73 6.24
CA LEU A 16 12.65 15.43 6.46
C LEU A 16 11.12 15.58 6.62
N ASN A 17 10.68 16.64 7.30
CA ASN A 17 9.26 16.98 7.42
C ASN A 17 8.65 17.43 6.08
N LEU A 18 9.39 18.21 5.29
CA LEU A 18 8.97 18.58 3.93
C LEU A 18 8.84 17.36 3.01
N PHE A 19 9.78 16.42 3.08
CA PHE A 19 9.71 15.15 2.34
C PHE A 19 8.46 14.35 2.70
N LYS A 20 8.19 14.20 4.00
CA LYS A 20 6.97 13.55 4.50
C LYS A 20 5.71 14.21 3.93
N GLN A 21 5.66 15.54 3.89
CA GLN A 21 4.52 16.30 3.35
C GLN A 21 4.40 16.12 1.84
N LYS A 22 5.51 16.24 1.08
CA LYS A 22 5.55 16.09 -0.38
C LYS A 22 4.95 14.76 -0.83
N TYR A 23 5.27 13.67 -0.14
CA TYR A 23 4.85 12.32 -0.50
C TYR A 23 3.67 11.79 0.32
N GLY A 24 3.02 12.62 1.15
CA GLY A 24 1.85 12.21 1.93
C GLY A 24 2.11 11.07 2.93
N LEU A 25 3.34 10.92 3.43
CA LEU A 25 3.75 9.76 4.22
C LEU A 25 3.32 9.84 5.68
N THR A 26 2.98 8.68 6.26
CA THR A 26 2.78 8.53 7.70
C THR A 26 4.12 8.53 8.44
N VAL A 27 4.11 8.83 9.74
CA VAL A 27 5.36 8.81 10.54
C VAL A 27 5.94 7.40 10.61
N SER A 28 5.09 6.36 10.70
CA SER A 28 5.55 4.95 10.66
C SER A 28 6.31 4.64 9.36
N LYS A 29 5.77 5.08 8.22
CA LYS A 29 6.43 4.88 6.92
C LYS A 29 7.74 5.67 6.81
N MET A 30 7.79 6.90 7.35
CA MET A 30 9.04 7.65 7.47
C MET A 30 10.06 6.90 8.33
N CYS A 31 9.66 6.36 9.49
CA CYS A 31 10.54 5.59 10.35
C CYS A 31 11.13 4.37 9.63
N ALA A 32 10.31 3.63 8.89
CA ALA A 32 10.75 2.50 8.09
C ALA A 32 11.71 2.91 6.95
N LEU A 33 11.39 3.97 6.20
CA LEU A 33 12.18 4.44 5.05
C LEU A 33 13.56 4.98 5.44
N PHE A 34 13.66 5.59 6.62
CA PHE A 34 14.87 6.28 7.07
C PHE A 34 15.58 5.57 8.23
N GLY A 35 15.16 4.35 8.60
CA GLY A 35 15.78 3.59 9.68
C GLY A 35 15.65 4.24 11.07
N ILE A 36 14.60 5.03 11.29
CA ILE A 36 14.39 5.73 12.57
C ILE A 36 13.61 4.81 13.50
N SER A 37 14.20 4.47 14.64
CA SER A 37 13.74 3.39 15.52
C SER A 37 12.34 3.57 16.11
N THR A 38 11.90 4.82 16.34
CA THR A 38 10.59 5.09 16.95
C THR A 38 9.94 6.35 16.39
N GLN A 39 8.61 6.41 16.46
CA GLN A 39 7.85 7.64 16.16
C GLN A 39 8.23 8.81 17.06
N ALA A 40 8.55 8.55 18.34
CA ALA A 40 9.03 9.58 19.27
C ALA A 40 10.37 10.17 18.80
N LYS A 41 11.30 9.32 18.36
CA LYS A 41 12.58 9.77 17.79
C LYS A 41 12.37 10.60 16.54
N PHE A 42 11.51 10.18 15.62
CA PHE A 42 11.15 10.99 14.44
C PHE A 42 10.62 12.37 14.84
N ASN A 43 9.66 12.42 15.78
CA ASN A 43 9.09 13.68 16.24
C ASN A 43 10.15 14.61 16.86
N SER A 44 11.08 14.07 17.65
CA SER A 44 12.19 14.86 18.22
C SER A 44 13.14 15.43 17.16
N ILE A 45 13.24 14.80 15.98
CA ILE A 45 14.07 15.27 14.87
C ILE A 45 13.36 16.42 14.13
N VAL A 46 12.06 16.27 13.84
CA VAL A 46 11.31 17.26 13.02
C VAL A 46 10.73 18.41 13.84
N ARG A 47 10.55 18.21 15.15
CA ARG A 47 10.03 19.17 16.14
C ARG A 47 10.83 18.99 17.44
N PRO A 48 12.09 19.44 17.46
CA PRO A 48 12.92 19.32 18.66
C PRO A 48 12.33 20.15 19.82
N PRO A 49 12.57 19.74 21.09
CA PRO A 49 12.13 20.47 22.27
C PRO A 49 12.75 21.87 22.33
N GLU A 50 12.11 22.76 23.11
CA GLU A 50 12.50 24.17 23.23
C GLU A 50 14.00 24.33 23.55
N GLY A 51 14.69 25.15 22.74
CA GLY A 51 16.14 25.37 22.82
C GLY A 51 16.95 24.75 21.68
N ASN A 52 16.39 23.79 20.94
CA ASN A 52 17.03 23.17 19.78
C ASN A 52 16.31 23.57 18.48
N SER A 53 17.05 23.76 17.39
CA SER A 53 16.47 24.10 16.08
C SER A 53 16.26 22.86 15.23
N SER A 54 15.14 22.81 14.49
CA SER A 54 14.93 21.83 13.41
C SER A 54 15.86 22.05 12.21
N ASP A 55 16.72 23.08 12.28
CA ASP A 55 17.84 23.35 11.38
C ASP A 55 19.12 22.59 11.74
N GLU A 56 19.13 21.83 12.84
CA GLU A 56 20.26 20.93 13.13
C GLU A 56 20.43 19.90 11.99
N PRO A 57 21.68 19.65 11.56
CA PRO A 57 21.96 18.60 10.59
C PRO A 57 21.44 17.24 11.09
N LEU A 58 20.79 16.50 10.20
CA LEU A 58 20.41 15.12 10.43
C LEU A 58 21.65 14.24 10.63
N ASP A 59 21.43 13.09 11.26
CA ASP A 59 22.38 11.97 11.18
C ASP A 59 22.85 11.76 9.73
N PRO A 60 24.16 11.55 9.48
CA PRO A 60 24.71 11.44 8.13
C PRO A 60 24.00 10.38 7.27
N THR A 61 23.59 9.25 7.83
CA THR A 61 22.92 8.17 7.09
C THR A 61 21.52 8.61 6.68
N VAL A 62 20.76 9.21 7.58
CA VAL A 62 19.43 9.76 7.29
C VAL A 62 19.52 10.86 6.22
N ALA A 63 20.52 11.73 6.31
CA ALA A 63 20.78 12.78 5.33
C ALA A 63 21.11 12.21 3.93
N LEU A 64 21.91 11.14 3.86
CA LEU A 64 22.24 10.44 2.60
C LEU A 64 21.01 9.83 1.95
N ILE A 65 20.18 9.12 2.71
CA ILE A 65 18.92 8.52 2.22
C ILE A 65 17.99 9.61 1.70
N LEU A 66 17.85 10.72 2.44
CA LEU A 66 17.00 11.83 2.00
C LEU A 66 17.52 12.45 0.70
N ARG A 67 18.85 12.63 0.58
CA ARG A 67 19.46 13.16 -0.64
C ARG A 67 19.27 12.20 -1.83
N LEU A 68 19.40 10.88 -1.62
CA LEU A 68 19.16 9.87 -2.65
C LEU A 68 17.74 10.03 -3.22
N TYR A 69 16.75 10.12 -2.37
CA TYR A 69 15.35 10.25 -2.80
C TYR A 69 15.01 11.60 -3.42
N GLU A 70 15.61 12.71 -2.95
CA GLU A 70 15.42 14.02 -3.59
C GLU A 70 16.09 14.11 -4.97
N THR A 71 17.16 13.37 -5.20
CA THR A 71 17.90 13.35 -6.48
C THR A 71 17.35 12.32 -7.46
N HIS A 72 16.80 11.22 -6.94
CA HIS A 72 16.24 10.12 -7.71
C HIS A 72 14.84 9.79 -7.17
N GLU A 73 13.87 10.64 -7.47
CA GLU A 73 12.50 10.51 -6.94
C GLU A 73 11.82 9.18 -7.30
N SER A 74 12.22 8.56 -8.41
CA SER A 74 11.74 7.23 -8.83
C SER A 74 12.15 6.10 -7.88
N LEU A 75 13.13 6.32 -7.01
CA LEU A 75 13.58 5.34 -6.03
C LEU A 75 12.83 5.43 -4.70
N VAL A 76 11.95 6.42 -4.51
CA VAL A 76 11.19 6.55 -3.26
C VAL A 76 10.27 5.33 -3.12
N PRO A 77 10.45 4.49 -2.09
CA PRO A 77 9.62 3.29 -1.88
C PRO A 77 8.29 3.73 -1.26
N LEU A 78 7.46 4.39 -2.07
CA LEU A 78 6.18 4.95 -1.66
C LEU A 78 5.19 3.88 -1.19
N ASN A 79 5.49 2.58 -1.36
CA ASN A 79 4.63 1.42 -1.08
C ASN A 79 3.15 1.73 -1.34
N ASN A 80 2.88 2.27 -2.52
CA ASN A 80 1.56 2.37 -3.14
C ASN A 80 1.71 2.12 -4.66
N GLU A 81 2.55 1.15 -5.07
CA GLU A 81 2.65 0.82 -6.50
C GLU A 81 1.35 0.18 -7.02
N LEU A 82 0.59 -0.52 -6.16
CA LEU A 82 -0.83 -0.76 -6.40
C LEU A 82 -1.63 0.29 -5.63
N SER A 83 -2.08 1.32 -6.32
CA SER A 83 -3.11 2.20 -5.77
C SER A 83 -4.44 1.44 -5.63
N LEU A 84 -5.38 1.99 -4.86
CA LEU A 84 -6.76 1.48 -4.82
C LEU A 84 -7.37 1.39 -6.23
N GLU A 85 -7.09 2.40 -7.06
CA GLU A 85 -7.57 2.47 -8.44
C GLU A 85 -6.92 1.38 -9.33
N ASP A 86 -5.61 1.15 -9.20
CA ASP A 86 -4.91 0.10 -9.96
C ASP A 86 -5.38 -1.29 -9.57
N THR A 87 -5.58 -1.51 -8.27
CA THR A 87 -6.10 -2.77 -7.72
C THR A 87 -7.54 -2.99 -8.17
N TYR A 88 -8.37 -1.94 -8.18
CA TYR A 88 -9.74 -2.01 -8.68
C TYR A 88 -9.77 -2.40 -10.16
N LYS A 89 -8.94 -1.75 -10.98
CA LYS A 89 -8.80 -2.07 -12.41
C LYS A 89 -8.26 -3.47 -12.63
N MET A 90 -7.33 -3.95 -11.81
CA MET A 90 -6.84 -5.34 -11.85
C MET A 90 -7.97 -6.34 -11.62
N PHE A 91 -8.77 -6.16 -10.56
CA PHE A 91 -9.93 -7.02 -10.33
C PHE A 91 -10.95 -6.95 -11.47
N GLN A 92 -11.19 -5.78 -12.05
CA GLN A 92 -12.06 -5.63 -13.21
C GLN A 92 -11.53 -6.35 -14.46
N ARG A 93 -10.22 -6.36 -14.69
CA ARG A 93 -9.60 -7.11 -15.80
C ARG A 93 -9.78 -8.61 -15.63
N VAL A 94 -9.62 -9.13 -14.41
CA VAL A 94 -9.67 -10.56 -14.12
C VAL A 94 -11.11 -11.10 -14.03
N PHE A 95 -11.99 -10.38 -13.33
CA PHE A 95 -13.35 -10.85 -13.03
C PHE A 95 -14.45 -10.19 -13.88
N GLY A 96 -14.10 -9.12 -14.60
CA GLY A 96 -15.02 -8.36 -15.45
C GLY A 96 -15.59 -7.11 -14.77
N LYS A 97 -15.65 -6.01 -15.54
CA LYS A 97 -16.16 -4.70 -15.09
C LYS A 97 -17.61 -4.74 -14.58
N THR A 98 -18.44 -5.63 -15.12
CA THR A 98 -19.84 -5.76 -14.71
C THR A 98 -20.00 -6.45 -13.36
N LYS A 99 -19.03 -7.27 -12.95
CA LYS A 99 -19.05 -8.00 -11.66
C LYS A 99 -18.37 -7.22 -10.54
N VAL A 100 -17.30 -6.48 -10.88
CA VAL A 100 -16.52 -5.72 -9.90
C VAL A 100 -16.94 -4.25 -9.93
N SER A 101 -18.00 -3.96 -9.16
CA SER A 101 -18.41 -2.61 -8.80
C SER A 101 -17.54 -2.05 -7.67
N GLU A 102 -17.63 -0.76 -7.38
CA GLU A 102 -16.97 -0.13 -6.23
C GLU A 102 -17.42 -0.77 -4.91
N SER A 103 -18.69 -1.18 -4.82
CA SER A 103 -19.24 -1.90 -3.68
C SER A 103 -18.56 -3.26 -3.50
N THR A 104 -18.51 -4.04 -4.59
CA THR A 104 -17.82 -5.34 -4.62
C THR A 104 -16.35 -5.19 -4.26
N PHE A 105 -15.68 -4.13 -4.75
CA PHE A 105 -14.28 -3.86 -4.45
C PHE A 105 -14.03 -3.59 -2.96
N GLY A 106 -14.92 -2.84 -2.29
CA GLY A 106 -14.85 -2.66 -0.84
C GLY A 106 -14.91 -3.98 -0.07
N GLN A 107 -15.79 -4.89 -0.50
CA GLN A 107 -15.94 -6.22 0.08
C GLN A 107 -14.73 -7.13 -0.21
N LEU A 108 -14.18 -7.08 -1.43
CA LEU A 108 -12.95 -7.79 -1.78
C LEU A 108 -11.77 -7.37 -0.91
N LEU A 109 -11.75 -6.15 -0.37
CA LEU A 109 -10.71 -5.69 0.57
C LEU A 109 -11.12 -5.85 2.05
N GLY A 110 -12.12 -6.68 2.35
CA GLY A 110 -12.56 -7.00 3.71
C GLY A 110 -13.27 -5.85 4.44
N ARG A 111 -13.82 -4.88 3.71
CA ARG A 111 -14.55 -3.73 4.26
C ARG A 111 -16.00 -3.72 3.77
N SER A 112 -16.79 -2.80 4.33
CA SER A 112 -18.19 -2.64 3.92
C SER A 112 -18.32 -2.15 2.49
N ALA A 113 -19.44 -2.49 1.84
CA ALA A 113 -19.80 -2.08 0.48
C ALA A 113 -19.55 -0.58 0.21
N GLY A 114 -19.98 0.32 1.11
CA GLY A 114 -19.79 1.76 0.93
C GLY A 114 -18.34 2.24 0.97
N SER A 115 -17.37 1.39 1.35
CA SER A 115 -15.96 1.79 1.47
C SER A 115 -15.29 2.00 0.12
N GLY A 116 -15.54 1.13 -0.87
CA GLY A 116 -14.93 1.25 -2.19
C GLY A 116 -15.36 2.54 -2.90
N TYR A 117 -16.65 2.90 -2.81
CA TYR A 117 -17.14 4.19 -3.32
C TYR A 117 -16.39 5.38 -2.71
N ARG A 118 -16.19 5.39 -1.39
CA ARG A 118 -15.50 6.49 -0.71
C ARG A 118 -14.05 6.62 -1.15
N TRP A 119 -13.38 5.49 -1.33
CA TRP A 119 -11.98 5.45 -1.73
C TRP A 119 -11.76 5.92 -3.17
N LEU A 120 -12.57 5.40 -4.10
CA LEU A 120 -12.37 5.64 -5.53
C LEU A 120 -12.86 7.04 -5.96
N ASN A 121 -13.85 7.60 -5.25
CA ASN A 121 -14.35 8.96 -5.50
C ASN A 121 -13.69 10.02 -4.60
N GLY A 122 -12.63 9.69 -3.87
CA GLY A 122 -11.83 10.64 -3.08
C GLY A 122 -12.53 11.23 -1.85
N SER A 123 -13.68 10.68 -1.44
CA SER A 123 -14.44 11.13 -0.26
C SER A 123 -14.02 10.45 1.05
N GLY A 124 -13.02 9.57 1.00
CA GLY A 124 -12.42 8.97 2.19
C GLY A 124 -11.13 8.20 1.91
N ASN A 125 -10.34 7.97 2.95
CA ASN A 125 -9.08 7.25 2.86
C ASN A 125 -9.24 5.76 3.23
N ALA A 126 -8.42 4.92 2.60
CA ALA A 126 -8.24 3.53 3.04
C ALA A 126 -7.61 3.50 4.43
N THR A 127 -8.09 2.57 5.26
CA THR A 127 -7.47 2.30 6.57
C THR A 127 -6.10 1.65 6.39
N PRO A 128 -5.17 1.76 7.35
CA PRO A 128 -3.84 1.12 7.25
C PRO A 128 -3.88 -0.38 6.92
N GLN A 129 -4.87 -1.12 7.44
CA GLN A 129 -5.01 -2.56 7.17
C GLN A 129 -5.29 -2.85 5.69
N VAL A 130 -6.03 -1.97 5.02
CA VAL A 130 -6.26 -2.09 3.57
C VAL A 130 -4.95 -1.83 2.83
N GLY A 131 -4.15 -0.86 3.26
CA GLY A 131 -2.80 -0.65 2.72
C GLY A 131 -1.91 -1.89 2.81
N ILE A 132 -1.98 -2.65 3.92
CA ILE A 132 -1.26 -3.92 4.06
C ILE A 132 -1.75 -4.95 3.05
N VAL A 133 -3.06 -5.06 2.83
CA VAL A 133 -3.61 -5.97 1.80
C VAL A 133 -3.07 -5.58 0.42
N LEU A 134 -3.15 -4.30 0.03
CA LEU A 134 -2.64 -3.83 -1.25
C LEU A 134 -1.14 -4.13 -1.43
N GLU A 135 -0.35 -3.93 -0.38
CA GLU A 135 1.07 -4.24 -0.37
C GLU A 135 1.34 -5.74 -0.58
N ARG A 136 0.54 -6.62 0.02
CA ARG A 136 0.70 -8.08 -0.14
C ARG A 136 0.29 -8.55 -1.53
N LEU A 137 -0.80 -8.00 -2.09
CA LEU A 137 -1.18 -8.27 -3.48
C LEU A 137 -0.08 -7.81 -4.46
N HIS A 138 0.47 -6.62 -4.24
CA HIS A 138 1.58 -6.12 -5.05
C HIS A 138 2.84 -6.99 -4.91
N HIS A 139 3.19 -7.41 -3.69
CA HIS A 139 4.33 -8.31 -3.48
C HIS A 139 4.15 -9.65 -4.23
N MET A 140 2.94 -10.20 -4.31
CA MET A 140 2.67 -11.40 -5.10
C MET A 140 2.96 -11.14 -6.60
N LEU A 141 2.49 -10.02 -7.15
CA LEU A 141 2.79 -9.62 -8.53
C LEU A 141 4.30 -9.44 -8.75
N ALA A 142 4.98 -8.73 -7.85
CA ALA A 142 6.42 -8.49 -7.92
C ALA A 142 7.25 -9.78 -7.81
N SER A 143 6.71 -10.81 -7.15
CA SER A 143 7.33 -12.14 -7.08
C SER A 143 7.15 -12.98 -8.35
N GLY A 144 6.51 -12.43 -9.38
CA GLY A 144 6.31 -13.08 -10.68
C GLY A 144 4.97 -13.79 -10.84
N MET A 145 4.00 -13.60 -9.92
CA MET A 145 2.64 -14.12 -10.10
C MET A 145 1.86 -13.27 -11.12
N GLU A 146 1.05 -13.90 -11.95
CA GLU A 146 0.16 -13.17 -12.88
C GLU A 146 -1.06 -12.60 -12.16
N GLU A 147 -1.65 -11.51 -12.67
CA GLU A 147 -2.87 -10.91 -12.08
C GLU A 147 -3.98 -11.93 -11.81
N PRO A 148 -4.32 -12.86 -12.73
CA PRO A 148 -5.37 -13.84 -12.47
C PRO A 148 -5.03 -14.78 -11.30
N GLU A 149 -3.76 -15.16 -11.15
CA GLU A 149 -3.32 -15.98 -10.02
C GLU A 149 -3.53 -15.27 -8.68
N VAL A 150 -3.05 -14.02 -8.59
CA VAL A 150 -3.18 -13.18 -7.39
C VAL A 150 -4.65 -12.96 -7.05
N CYS A 151 -5.48 -12.61 -8.04
CA CYS A 151 -6.89 -12.36 -7.85
C CYS A 151 -7.66 -13.61 -7.40
N TYR A 152 -7.38 -14.79 -7.98
CA TYR A 152 -8.08 -16.02 -7.58
C TYR A 152 -7.66 -16.49 -6.19
N LEU A 153 -6.36 -16.45 -5.86
CA LEU A 153 -5.90 -16.75 -4.49
C LEU A 153 -6.55 -15.83 -3.47
N TRP A 154 -6.60 -14.54 -3.77
CA TRP A 154 -7.22 -13.58 -2.88
C TRP A 154 -8.73 -13.80 -2.74
N LEU A 155 -9.42 -14.11 -3.85
CA LEU A 155 -10.86 -14.39 -3.81
C LEU A 155 -11.19 -15.63 -2.96
N ASP A 156 -10.37 -16.68 -3.05
CA ASP A 156 -10.51 -17.87 -2.19
C ASP A 156 -10.38 -17.51 -0.69
N ILE A 157 -9.36 -16.72 -0.33
CA ILE A 157 -9.19 -16.22 1.06
C ILE A 157 -10.41 -15.41 1.52
N VAL A 158 -10.91 -14.50 0.66
CA VAL A 158 -12.11 -13.71 0.95
C VAL A 158 -13.32 -14.63 1.14
N HIS A 159 -13.50 -15.64 0.29
CA HIS A 159 -14.61 -16.59 0.39
C HIS A 159 -14.55 -17.40 1.69
N GLN A 160 -13.37 -17.89 2.06
CA GLN A 160 -13.16 -18.63 3.31
C GLN A 160 -13.54 -17.78 4.54
N GLU A 161 -13.07 -16.53 4.60
CA GLU A 161 -13.35 -15.63 5.72
C GLU A 161 -14.84 -15.24 5.82
N TYR A 162 -15.50 -14.97 4.68
CA TYR A 162 -16.94 -14.69 4.65
C TYR A 162 -17.76 -15.90 5.12
N ARG A 163 -17.42 -17.10 4.64
CA ARG A 163 -18.07 -18.35 5.06
C ARG A 163 -17.87 -18.62 6.55
N ALA A 164 -16.67 -18.40 7.08
CA ALA A 164 -16.37 -18.52 8.51
C ALA A 164 -17.21 -17.56 9.38
N ARG A 165 -17.64 -16.43 8.80
CA ARG A 165 -18.54 -15.45 9.44
C ARG A 165 -20.02 -15.70 9.17
N ASN A 166 -20.40 -16.80 8.50
CA ASN A 166 -21.75 -17.08 8.03
C ASN A 166 -22.33 -15.97 7.14
N GLN A 167 -21.50 -15.39 6.29
CA GLN A 167 -21.87 -14.34 5.33
C GLN A 167 -21.76 -14.84 3.89
N VAL A 168 -22.58 -14.27 3.00
CA VAL A 168 -22.48 -14.53 1.55
C VAL A 168 -21.29 -13.75 0.99
N PRO A 169 -20.31 -14.42 0.36
CA PRO A 169 -19.13 -13.74 -0.16
C PRO A 169 -19.43 -12.91 -1.41
N PRO A 170 -18.63 -11.87 -1.71
CA PRO A 170 -18.66 -11.21 -3.00
C PRO A 170 -18.26 -12.19 -4.12
N LEU A 171 -18.85 -12.04 -5.31
CA LEU A 171 -18.56 -12.91 -6.46
C LEU A 171 -18.76 -14.41 -6.15
N ASN A 172 -19.78 -14.76 -5.36
CA ASN A 172 -20.04 -16.15 -4.94
C ASN A 172 -20.35 -17.12 -6.10
N ASP A 173 -20.67 -16.59 -7.28
CA ASP A 173 -20.85 -17.36 -8.51
C ASP A 173 -19.52 -17.77 -9.18
N ILE A 174 -18.39 -17.27 -8.67
CA ILE A 174 -17.05 -17.59 -9.16
C ILE A 174 -16.38 -18.58 -8.20
N ASP A 175 -16.04 -19.76 -8.70
CA ASP A 175 -15.23 -20.74 -7.99
C ASP A 175 -13.74 -20.47 -8.21
N ALA A 176 -13.13 -19.74 -7.28
CA ALA A 176 -11.74 -19.31 -7.36
C ALA A 176 -10.75 -20.51 -7.36
N VAL A 177 -11.03 -21.55 -6.58
CA VAL A 177 -10.18 -22.75 -6.48
C VAL A 177 -10.20 -23.51 -7.79
N LYS A 178 -11.39 -23.70 -8.38
CA LYS A 178 -11.52 -24.33 -9.70
C LYS A 178 -10.75 -23.55 -10.77
N LEU A 179 -10.81 -22.21 -10.77
CA LEU A 179 -10.08 -21.37 -11.71
C LEU A 179 -8.56 -21.46 -11.51
N LEU A 180 -8.08 -21.52 -10.26
CA LEU A 180 -6.66 -21.73 -9.95
C LEU A 180 -6.16 -23.08 -10.48
N ILE A 181 -6.89 -24.16 -10.23
CA ILE A 181 -6.53 -25.50 -10.70
C ILE A 181 -6.56 -25.56 -12.23
N GLN A 182 -7.57 -24.96 -12.86
CA GLN A 182 -7.68 -24.95 -14.32
C GLN A 182 -6.52 -24.19 -14.97
N LYS A 183 -6.13 -23.04 -14.42
CA LYS A 183 -5.10 -22.19 -15.02
C LYS A 183 -3.67 -22.58 -14.62
N TYR A 184 -3.46 -23.07 -13.40
CA TYR A 184 -2.14 -23.46 -12.88
C TYR A 184 -2.19 -24.86 -12.21
N PRO A 185 -2.51 -25.92 -12.97
CA PRO A 185 -2.79 -27.26 -12.42
C PRO A 185 -1.61 -27.84 -11.64
N LEU A 186 -0.37 -27.63 -12.10
CA LEU A 186 0.82 -28.15 -11.43
C LEU A 186 1.03 -27.54 -10.03
N LYS A 187 0.64 -26.27 -9.86
CA LYS A 187 0.83 -25.52 -8.61
C LYS A 187 -0.30 -25.76 -7.61
N TYR A 188 -1.55 -25.81 -8.06
CA TYR A 188 -2.72 -25.84 -7.17
C TYR A 188 -3.51 -27.14 -7.14
N LYS A 189 -3.06 -28.22 -7.79
CA LYS A 189 -3.75 -29.53 -7.74
C LYS A 189 -4.11 -30.03 -6.34
N HIS A 190 -3.34 -29.63 -5.33
CA HIS A 190 -3.55 -30.04 -3.94
C HIS A 190 -4.78 -29.40 -3.29
N MET A 191 -5.36 -28.36 -3.91
CA MET A 191 -6.55 -27.66 -3.45
C MET A 191 -7.86 -28.31 -3.93
N ALA A 192 -7.80 -29.40 -4.70
CA ALA A 192 -8.98 -30.05 -5.31
C ALA A 192 -9.81 -30.91 -4.32
N SER A 193 -9.43 -30.95 -3.05
CA SER A 193 -9.99 -31.80 -1.99
C SER A 193 -11.26 -31.23 -1.37
#